data_AF-A0A7Y5CMG6-F1
#
_entry.id   AF-A0A7Y5CMG6-F1
#
_cell.length_a   1.000
_cell.length_b   1.000
_cell.length_c   1.000
_cell.angle_alpha   90.00
_cell.angle_beta   90.00
_cell.angle_gamma   90.00
#
_symmetry.space_group_name_H-M   'P 1'
#
loop_
_entity.id
_entity.type
_entity.pdbx_description
1 polymer ?
#
loop_
_entity_poly.entity_id
_entity_poly.type
_entity_poly.pdbx_seq_one_letter_code
_entity_poly.pdbx_strand_id
1 'polypeptide(L)'
;MNELFYFTFADLMIRVEYNADANALRYASHRKLTQEERTLVEQYLLSTVALKTEYYKKHPALFVYLGLERQLVKELNLFHLKNTLKKLADKEKDVDASVEGLISQSMQNYYFEQIGDAIISLRREVEQGRDHRSIAPLRDKMEELVKAYNLYSNQNITIKEVIPVELQPFLGIVHDPTNAVTRVSKPEP
;
A
#
# COMPACT_ATOMS: atom_id res chain seq x y z
N MET A 1 -5.96 34.31 14.81
CA MET A 1 -6.03 32.90 14.36
C MET A 1 -7.36 32.70 13.66
N ASN A 2 -7.40 32.00 12.53
CA ASN A 2 -8.62 31.71 11.77
C ASN A 2 -8.52 30.29 11.20
N GLU A 3 -9.26 29.35 11.76
CA GLU A 3 -9.15 27.92 11.47
C GLU A 3 -10.49 27.32 11.08
N LEU A 4 -10.44 26.31 10.21
CA LEU A 4 -11.60 25.52 9.79
C LEU A 4 -11.54 24.13 10.44
N PHE A 5 -12.64 23.72 11.04
CA PHE A 5 -12.80 22.42 11.66
C PHE A 5 -13.95 21.67 11.02
N TYR A 6 -13.67 20.44 10.60
CA TYR A 6 -14.67 19.50 10.14
C TYR A 6 -14.93 18.44 11.20
N PHE A 7 -16.17 18.39 11.68
CA PHE A 7 -16.65 17.42 12.63
C PHE A 7 -17.42 16.31 11.90
N THR A 8 -16.77 15.15 11.77
CA THR A 8 -17.28 13.99 11.03
C THR A 8 -18.59 13.43 11.57
N PHE A 9 -18.80 13.50 12.90
CA PHE A 9 -19.96 12.89 13.55
C PHE A 9 -21.30 13.51 13.14
N ALA A 10 -21.30 14.75 12.64
CA ALA A 10 -22.50 15.51 12.31
C ALA A 10 -22.43 16.18 10.93
N ASP A 11 -21.46 15.78 10.09
CA ASP A 11 -21.14 16.44 8.81
C ASP A 11 -21.09 17.97 8.95
N LEU A 12 -20.27 18.42 9.90
CA LEU A 12 -20.36 19.78 10.42
C LEU A 12 -19.06 20.56 10.20
N MET A 13 -19.11 21.55 9.30
CA MET A 13 -18.04 22.52 9.13
C MET A 13 -18.24 23.76 10.02
N ILE A 14 -17.17 24.12 10.75
CA ILE A 14 -17.11 25.27 11.65
C ILE A 14 -15.86 26.10 11.35
N ARG A 15 -16.02 27.41 11.31
CA ARG A 15 -14.90 28.35 11.33
C ARG A 15 -14.73 28.91 12.72
N VAL A 16 -13.49 28.99 13.18
CA VAL A 16 -13.14 29.52 14.50
C VAL A 16 -12.10 30.61 14.32
N GLU A 17 -12.37 31.75 14.94
CA GLU A 17 -11.51 32.92 14.91
C GLU A 17 -11.19 33.34 16.33
N TYR A 18 -9.91 33.56 16.62
CA TYR A 18 -9.49 34.22 17.85
C TYR A 18 -9.03 35.64 17.54
N ASN A 19 -9.72 36.61 18.15
CA ASN A 19 -9.40 38.02 18.14
C ASN A 19 -8.65 38.37 19.43
N ALA A 20 -7.36 38.71 19.30
CA ALA A 20 -6.50 38.98 20.44
C ALA A 20 -6.82 40.31 21.16
N ASP A 21 -7.23 41.34 20.40
CA ASP A 21 -7.51 42.68 20.96
C ASP A 21 -8.71 42.66 21.90
N ALA A 22 -9.78 41.96 21.50
CA ALA A 22 -10.97 41.78 22.31
C ALA A 22 -10.89 40.55 23.23
N ASN A 23 -9.79 39.80 23.18
CA ASN A 23 -9.64 38.47 23.79
C ASN A 23 -10.89 37.60 23.61
N ALA A 24 -11.33 37.46 22.36
CA ALA A 24 -12.58 36.83 21.99
C ALA A 24 -12.35 35.64 21.07
N LEU A 25 -12.87 34.48 21.46
CA LEU A 25 -12.99 33.30 20.61
C LEU A 25 -14.38 33.29 19.97
N ARG A 26 -14.41 33.36 18.65
CA ARG A 26 -15.64 33.44 17.86
C ARG A 26 -15.73 32.21 16.97
N TYR A 27 -16.93 31.71 16.76
CA TYR A 27 -17.12 30.61 15.82
C TYR A 27 -18.43 30.73 15.04
N ALA A 28 -18.43 30.20 13.83
CA ALA A 28 -19.58 30.16 12.92
C ALA A 28 -19.72 28.77 12.31
N SER A 29 -20.94 28.35 11.99
CA SER A 29 -21.20 27.05 11.37
C SER A 29 -21.89 27.19 10.03
N HIS A 30 -21.72 26.21 9.15
CA HIS A 30 -22.37 26.22 7.84
C HIS A 30 -23.90 26.01 7.91
N ARG A 31 -24.38 25.30 8.95
CA ARG A 31 -25.80 25.01 9.22
C ARG A 31 -26.15 25.26 10.68
N LYS A 32 -27.45 25.25 10.99
CA LYS A 32 -27.93 25.39 12.37
C LYS A 32 -27.48 24.18 13.19
N LEU A 33 -26.89 24.45 14.34
CA LEU A 33 -26.46 23.45 15.32
C LEU A 33 -27.66 23.01 16.15
N THR A 34 -27.73 21.71 16.45
CA THR A 34 -28.53 21.22 17.57
C THR A 34 -27.87 21.61 18.90
N GLN A 35 -28.61 21.56 20.00
CA GLN A 35 -28.05 21.91 21.32
C GLN A 35 -26.93 20.95 21.73
N GLU A 36 -27.06 19.67 21.40
CA GLU A 36 -26.05 18.64 21.67
C GLU A 36 -24.78 18.86 20.85
N GLU A 37 -24.93 19.08 19.53
CA GLU A 37 -23.81 19.42 18.64
C GLU A 37 -23.07 20.67 19.13
N ARG A 38 -23.84 21.69 19.51
CA ARG A 38 -23.29 22.93 20.04
C ARG A 38 -22.46 22.68 21.29
N THR A 39 -22.96 21.90 22.25
CA THR A 39 -22.25 21.58 23.50
C THR A 39 -20.92 20.88 23.22
N LEU A 40 -20.93 19.88 22.33
CA LEU A 40 -19.73 19.12 21.96
C LEU A 40 -18.70 20.00 21.25
N VAL A 41 -19.15 20.82 20.29
CA VAL A 41 -18.30 21.77 19.58
C VAL A 41 -17.68 22.76 20.55
N GLU A 42 -18.50 23.41 21.38
CA GLU A 42 -18.04 24.43 22.32
C GLU A 42 -17.01 23.85 23.30
N GLN A 43 -17.26 22.64 23.82
CA GLN A 43 -16.31 21.93 24.67
C GLN A 43 -14.99 21.62 23.94
N TYR A 44 -15.04 21.20 22.68
CA TYR A 44 -13.85 20.97 21.87
C TYR A 44 -13.06 22.28 21.65
N LEU A 45 -13.75 23.36 21.30
CA LEU A 45 -13.12 24.66 21.05
C LEU A 45 -12.45 25.21 22.31
N LEU A 46 -13.10 25.10 23.46
CA LEU A 46 -12.52 25.54 24.73
C LEU A 46 -11.36 24.64 25.19
N SER A 47 -11.49 23.32 25.06
CA SER A 47 -10.45 22.38 25.49
C SER A 47 -9.24 22.31 24.55
N THR A 48 -9.40 22.63 23.27
CA THR A 48 -8.35 22.44 22.26
C THR A 48 -7.88 23.74 21.65
N VAL A 49 -8.80 24.62 21.27
CA VAL A 49 -8.48 25.85 20.54
C VAL A 49 -8.11 26.97 21.50
N ALA A 50 -8.90 27.18 22.56
CA ALA A 50 -8.63 28.23 23.54
C ALA A 50 -7.29 28.04 24.26
N LEU A 51 -6.86 26.80 24.52
CA LEU A 51 -5.54 26.50 25.11
C LEU A 51 -4.35 26.98 24.25
N LYS A 52 -4.52 27.07 22.94
CA LYS A 52 -3.49 27.55 22.00
C LYS A 52 -3.42 29.08 21.92
N THR A 53 -4.32 29.77 22.60
CA THR A 53 -4.47 31.23 22.53
C THR A 53 -4.27 31.88 23.90
N GLU A 54 -4.39 33.20 23.98
CA GLU A 54 -4.36 33.91 25.27
C GLU A 54 -5.73 33.94 25.96
N TYR A 55 -6.72 33.21 25.43
CA TYR A 55 -8.11 33.19 25.92
C TYR A 55 -8.22 33.01 27.44
N TYR A 56 -7.48 32.05 28.03
CA TYR A 56 -7.49 31.82 29.47
C TYR A 56 -6.51 32.70 30.27
N LYS A 57 -5.61 33.43 29.59
CA LYS A 57 -4.55 34.23 30.21
C LYS A 57 -4.95 35.69 30.41
N LYS A 58 -5.86 36.20 29.57
CA LYS A 58 -6.34 37.59 29.60
C LYS A 58 -7.81 37.64 30.00
N HIS A 59 -8.22 38.73 30.64
CA HIS A 59 -9.60 39.01 31.01
C HIS A 59 -10.04 40.40 30.52
N PRO A 60 -11.28 40.57 30.05
CA PRO A 60 -12.34 39.55 29.93
C PRO A 60 -12.05 38.56 28.79
N ALA A 61 -12.58 37.34 28.90
CA ALA A 61 -12.52 36.32 27.85
C ALA A 61 -13.94 36.11 27.30
N LEU A 62 -14.13 36.30 26.01
CA LEU A 62 -15.44 36.23 25.36
C LEU A 62 -15.52 35.03 24.43
N PHE A 63 -16.56 34.22 24.56
CA PHE A 63 -16.83 33.13 23.66
C PHE A 63 -18.18 33.33 22.96
N VAL A 64 -18.15 33.47 21.64
CA VAL A 64 -19.29 33.97 20.87
C VAL A 64 -19.57 33.10 19.66
N TYR A 65 -20.81 32.64 19.56
CA TYR A 65 -21.33 32.04 18.33
C TYR A 65 -21.86 33.13 17.40
N LEU A 66 -21.27 33.25 16.21
CA LEU A 66 -21.62 34.25 15.20
C LEU A 66 -22.79 33.82 14.31
N GLY A 67 -23.28 32.58 14.44
CA GLY A 67 -24.38 32.06 13.65
C GLY A 67 -23.95 31.36 12.37
N LEU A 68 -24.79 31.48 11.36
CA LEU A 68 -24.66 30.76 10.10
C LEU A 68 -23.76 31.48 9.11
N GLU A 69 -22.83 30.75 8.54
CA GLU A 69 -21.97 31.25 7.48
C GLU A 69 -22.09 30.40 6.21
N ARG A 70 -22.72 30.98 5.19
CA ARG A 70 -23.00 30.30 3.92
C ARG A 70 -21.75 29.92 3.14
N GLN A 71 -20.64 30.63 3.32
CA GLN A 71 -19.39 30.32 2.64
C GLN A 71 -18.83 28.96 3.07
N LEU A 72 -19.09 28.53 4.30
CA LEU A 72 -18.62 27.23 4.81
C LEU A 72 -19.28 26.04 4.10
N VAL A 73 -20.43 26.22 3.46
CA VAL A 73 -21.04 25.18 2.62
C VAL A 73 -20.14 24.87 1.42
N LYS A 74 -19.53 25.90 0.82
CA LYS A 74 -18.60 25.72 -0.31
C LYS A 74 -17.34 24.99 0.17
N GLU A 75 -16.80 25.39 1.31
CA GLU A 75 -15.62 24.74 1.92
C GLU A 75 -15.90 23.27 2.26
N LEU A 76 -17.07 22.96 2.81
CA LEU A 76 -17.50 21.59 3.09
C LEU A 76 -17.57 20.74 1.81
N ASN A 77 -18.17 21.27 0.74
CA ASN A 77 -18.24 20.57 -0.54
C ASN A 77 -16.86 20.33 -1.15
N LEU A 78 -15.95 21.31 -1.07
CA LEU A 78 -14.58 21.16 -1.54
C LEU A 78 -13.81 20.11 -0.72
N PHE A 79 -14.02 20.09 0.60
CA PHE A 79 -13.44 19.07 1.48
C PHE A 79 -13.92 17.66 1.12
N HIS A 80 -15.23 17.49 0.92
CA HIS A 80 -15.82 16.22 0.48
C HIS A 80 -15.29 15.79 -0.88
N LEU A 81 -15.21 16.71 -1.84
CA LEU A 81 -14.67 16.41 -3.18
C LEU A 81 -13.22 15.93 -3.11
N LYS A 82 -12.36 16.64 -2.37
CA LYS A 82 -10.95 16.25 -2.17
C LYS A 82 -10.83 14.85 -1.55
N ASN A 83 -11.63 14.55 -0.54
CA ASN A 83 -11.63 13.23 0.09
C ASN A 83 -12.14 12.14 -0.84
N THR A 84 -13.16 12.41 -1.65
CA THR A 84 -13.66 11.45 -2.65
C THR A 84 -12.62 11.17 -3.72
N LEU A 85 -11.94 12.21 -4.24
CA LEU A 85 -10.86 12.05 -5.22
C LEU A 85 -9.70 11.24 -4.65
N LYS A 86 -9.31 11.50 -3.39
CA LYS A 86 -8.28 10.71 -2.73
C LYS A 86 -8.68 9.23 -2.60
N LYS A 87 -9.90 8.95 -2.14
CA LYS A 87 -10.42 7.57 -2.07
C LYS A 87 -10.47 6.88 -3.43
N LEU A 88 -10.77 7.63 -4.50
CA LEU A 88 -10.78 7.08 -5.86
C LEU A 88 -9.37 6.70 -6.31
N ALA A 89 -8.40 7.59 -6.10
CA ALA A 89 -7.00 7.32 -6.44
C ALA A 89 -6.41 6.16 -5.62
N ASP A 90 -6.77 6.04 -4.34
CA ASP A 90 -6.35 4.92 -3.51
C ASP A 90 -6.95 3.60 -4.04
N LYS A 91 -8.23 3.59 -4.45
CA LYS A 91 -8.86 2.41 -5.09
C LYS A 91 -8.23 2.04 -6.43
N GLU A 92 -7.87 3.01 -7.26
CA GLU A 92 -7.21 2.77 -8.54
C GLU A 92 -5.87 2.05 -8.33
N LYS A 93 -5.06 2.52 -7.37
CA LYS A 93 -3.81 1.85 -6.98
C LYS A 93 -4.02 0.42 -6.49
N ASP A 94 -5.06 0.18 -5.69
CA ASP A 94 -5.38 -1.17 -5.19
C ASP A 94 -5.76 -2.11 -6.34
N VAL A 95 -6.48 -1.60 -7.35
CA VAL A 95 -6.85 -2.37 -8.54
C VAL A 95 -5.62 -2.67 -9.39
N ASP A 96 -4.77 -1.67 -9.65
CA ASP A 96 -3.54 -1.87 -10.43
C ASP A 96 -2.62 -2.90 -9.77
N ALA A 97 -2.41 -2.80 -8.46
CA ALA A 97 -1.63 -3.78 -7.70
C ALA A 97 -2.25 -5.19 -7.76
N SER A 98 -3.58 -5.28 -7.75
CA SER A 98 -4.29 -6.57 -7.89
C SER A 98 -4.09 -7.17 -9.29
N VAL A 99 -4.15 -6.34 -10.34
CA VAL A 99 -3.93 -6.76 -11.73
C VAL A 99 -2.48 -7.20 -11.93
N GLU A 100 -1.50 -6.45 -11.42
CA GLU A 100 -0.08 -6.83 -11.44
C GLU A 100 0.16 -8.16 -10.71
N GLY A 101 -0.52 -8.38 -9.57
CA GLY A 101 -0.47 -9.64 -8.85
C GLY A 101 -1.01 -10.82 -9.67
N LEU A 102 -2.15 -10.64 -10.35
CA LEU A 102 -2.72 -11.66 -11.23
C LEU A 102 -1.81 -11.97 -12.42
N ILE A 103 -1.25 -10.94 -13.07
CA ILE A 103 -0.29 -11.11 -14.17
C ILE A 103 0.93 -11.88 -13.67
N SER A 104 1.49 -11.49 -12.53
CA SER A 104 2.66 -12.14 -11.95
C SER A 104 2.39 -13.62 -11.65
N GLN A 105 1.23 -13.94 -11.09
CA GLN A 105 0.82 -15.32 -10.82
C GLN A 105 0.62 -16.13 -12.11
N SER A 106 -0.04 -15.56 -13.12
CA SER A 106 -0.22 -16.22 -14.41
C SER A 106 1.11 -16.47 -15.12
N MET A 107 2.02 -15.49 -15.11
CA MET A 107 3.35 -15.62 -15.71
C MET A 107 4.21 -16.62 -14.94
N GLN A 108 4.16 -16.61 -13.60
CA GLN A 108 4.83 -17.61 -12.77
C GLN A 108 4.39 -19.03 -13.15
N ASN A 109 3.08 -19.28 -13.25
CA ASN A 109 2.55 -20.59 -13.64
C ASN A 109 2.98 -20.97 -15.05
N TYR A 110 2.88 -20.05 -16.00
CA TYR A 110 3.32 -20.27 -17.38
C TYR A 110 4.79 -20.68 -17.46
N TYR A 111 5.69 -19.93 -16.82
CA TYR A 111 7.12 -20.26 -16.84
C TYR A 111 7.41 -21.56 -16.09
N PHE A 112 6.70 -21.87 -15.01
CA PHE A 112 6.82 -23.16 -14.32
C PHE A 112 6.50 -24.33 -15.26
N GLU A 113 5.38 -24.26 -15.99
CA GLU A 113 5.00 -25.27 -16.98
C GLU A 113 6.04 -25.40 -18.09
N GLN A 114 6.52 -24.28 -18.64
CA GLN A 114 7.54 -24.28 -19.70
C GLN A 114 8.88 -24.88 -19.24
N ILE A 115 9.27 -24.65 -17.98
CA ILE A 115 10.44 -25.30 -17.40
C ILE A 115 10.23 -26.81 -17.31
N GLY A 116 9.05 -27.26 -16.89
CA GLY A 116 8.69 -28.68 -16.87
C GLY A 116 8.78 -29.34 -18.25
N ASP A 117 8.23 -28.69 -19.28
CA ASP A 117 8.31 -29.16 -20.67
C ASP A 117 9.75 -29.22 -21.20
N ALA A 118 10.58 -28.24 -20.83
CA ALA A 118 12.00 -28.21 -21.17
C ALA A 118 12.77 -29.38 -20.54
N ILE A 119 12.48 -29.72 -19.27
CA ILE A 119 13.08 -30.88 -18.58
C ILE A 119 12.68 -32.19 -19.26
N ILE A 120 11.41 -32.35 -19.62
CA ILE A 120 10.92 -33.54 -20.33
C ILE A 120 11.62 -33.68 -21.69
N SER A 121 11.76 -32.57 -22.41
CA SER A 121 12.45 -32.52 -23.70
C SER A 121 13.93 -32.90 -23.56
N LEU A 122 14.60 -32.36 -22.54
CA LEU A 122 15.99 -32.68 -22.22
C LEU A 122 16.16 -34.18 -21.94
N ARG A 123 15.27 -34.79 -21.14
CA ARG A 123 15.31 -36.22 -20.84
C ARG A 123 15.22 -37.07 -22.12
N ARG A 124 14.30 -36.72 -23.03
CA ARG A 124 14.14 -37.44 -24.31
C ARG A 124 15.39 -37.34 -25.19
N GLU A 125 16.03 -36.18 -25.24
CA GLU A 125 17.24 -35.98 -26.05
C GLU A 125 18.44 -36.77 -25.50
N VAL A 126 18.53 -36.88 -24.17
CA VAL A 126 19.52 -37.73 -23.48
C VAL A 126 19.26 -39.22 -23.73
N GLU A 127 18.00 -39.68 -23.62
CA GLU A 127 17.62 -41.07 -23.92
C GLU A 127 17.90 -41.46 -25.38
N GLN A 128 17.81 -40.51 -26.32
CA GLN A 128 18.13 -40.71 -27.74
C GLN A 128 19.64 -40.69 -28.04
N GLY A 129 20.50 -40.54 -27.02
CA GLY A 129 21.95 -40.59 -27.17
C GLY A 129 22.54 -39.43 -27.96
N ARG A 130 21.86 -38.27 -27.99
CA ARG A 130 22.35 -37.10 -28.73
C ARG A 130 23.48 -36.39 -28.00
N ASP A 131 24.37 -35.82 -28.80
CA ASP A 131 25.66 -35.28 -28.37
C ASP A 131 25.52 -33.95 -27.59
N HIS A 132 26.51 -33.59 -26.77
CA HIS A 132 26.49 -32.37 -25.93
C HIS A 132 26.15 -31.07 -26.70
N ARG A 133 26.47 -31.01 -28.00
CA ARG A 133 26.20 -29.84 -28.86
C ARG A 133 24.72 -29.62 -29.15
N SER A 134 23.88 -30.66 -29.16
CA SER A 134 22.43 -30.50 -29.34
C SER A 134 21.72 -30.11 -28.03
N ILE A 135 22.37 -30.31 -26.89
CA ILE A 135 21.83 -30.04 -25.55
C ILE A 135 22.10 -28.58 -25.11
N ALA A 136 23.17 -27.95 -25.61
CA ALA A 136 23.50 -26.54 -25.33
C ALA A 136 22.33 -25.54 -25.53
N PRO A 137 21.60 -25.53 -26.66
CA PRO A 137 20.48 -24.60 -26.83
C PRO A 137 19.30 -24.86 -25.87
N LEU A 138 19.13 -26.09 -25.40
CA LEU A 138 18.13 -26.43 -24.37
C LEU A 138 18.53 -25.87 -23.00
N ARG A 139 19.83 -25.91 -22.68
CA ARG A 139 20.36 -25.29 -21.46
C ARG A 139 20.12 -23.79 -21.42
N ASP A 140 20.48 -23.08 -22.50
CA ASP A 140 20.34 -21.62 -22.57
C ASP A 140 18.86 -21.21 -22.45
N LYS A 141 17.97 -21.95 -23.13
CA LYS A 141 16.52 -21.77 -23.01
C LYS A 141 16.03 -21.98 -21.58
N MET A 142 16.53 -22.98 -20.87
CA MET A 142 16.19 -23.19 -19.45
C MET A 142 16.73 -22.06 -18.55
N GLU A 143 17.90 -21.49 -18.85
CA GLU A 143 18.47 -20.38 -18.06
C GLU A 143 17.60 -19.14 -18.18
N GLU A 144 17.10 -18.89 -19.39
CA GLU A 144 16.16 -17.82 -19.68
C GLU A 144 14.81 -18.02 -18.99
N LEU A 145 14.24 -19.23 -19.06
CA LEU A 145 12.96 -19.55 -18.41
C LEU A 145 13.03 -19.43 -16.88
N VAL A 146 14.11 -19.88 -16.25
CA VAL A 146 14.31 -19.76 -14.80
C VAL A 146 14.50 -18.29 -14.38
N LYS A 147 15.23 -17.49 -15.17
CA LYS A 147 15.34 -16.04 -14.93
C LYS A 147 13.99 -15.34 -15.04
N ALA A 148 13.19 -15.68 -16.06
CA ALA A 148 11.86 -15.14 -16.22
C ALA A 148 10.94 -15.54 -15.05
N TYR A 149 10.95 -16.81 -14.64
CA TYR A 149 10.20 -17.28 -13.47
C TYR A 149 10.57 -16.51 -12.19
N ASN A 150 11.87 -16.29 -11.93
CA ASN A 150 12.35 -15.56 -10.76
C ASN A 150 11.87 -14.11 -10.73
N LEU A 151 11.78 -13.46 -11.91
CA LEU A 151 11.28 -12.10 -12.05
C LEU A 151 9.81 -11.97 -11.60
N TYR A 152 8.98 -12.96 -11.92
CA TYR A 152 7.54 -12.93 -11.61
C TYR A 152 7.16 -13.57 -10.26
N SER A 153 8.02 -14.43 -9.71
CA SER A 153 7.79 -15.11 -8.42
C SER A 153 8.49 -14.46 -7.23
N ASN A 154 9.37 -13.47 -7.46
CA ASN A 154 10.29 -12.92 -6.47
C ASN A 154 11.15 -13.99 -5.77
N GLN A 155 11.44 -15.09 -6.46
CA GLN A 155 12.33 -16.14 -5.98
C GLN A 155 13.71 -16.01 -6.64
N ASN A 156 14.74 -16.57 -6.01
CA ASN A 156 16.09 -16.63 -6.55
C ASN A 156 16.49 -18.10 -6.75
N ILE A 157 15.73 -18.79 -7.60
CA ILE A 157 16.02 -20.18 -7.91
C ILE A 157 17.10 -20.25 -8.98
N THR A 158 18.06 -21.14 -8.81
CA THR A 158 19.09 -21.42 -9.82
C THR A 158 18.73 -22.65 -10.63
N ILE A 159 19.24 -22.75 -11.86
CA ILE A 159 19.08 -23.94 -12.69
C ILE A 159 19.45 -25.24 -11.95
N LYS A 160 20.48 -25.20 -11.11
CA LYS A 160 20.98 -26.38 -10.40
C LYS A 160 19.94 -26.97 -9.44
N GLU A 161 19.03 -26.13 -8.93
CA GLU A 161 17.98 -26.53 -8.00
C GLU A 161 16.75 -27.08 -8.71
N VAL A 162 16.54 -26.70 -9.99
CA VAL A 162 15.36 -27.09 -10.78
C VAL A 162 15.61 -28.36 -11.59
N ILE A 163 16.86 -28.57 -12.01
CA ILE A 163 17.20 -29.70 -12.87
C ILE A 163 17.44 -30.97 -12.04
N PRO A 164 16.75 -32.10 -12.36
CA PRO A 164 16.99 -33.39 -11.73
C PRO A 164 18.47 -33.79 -11.77
N VAL A 165 18.98 -34.33 -10.67
CA VAL A 165 20.41 -34.69 -10.49
C VAL A 165 20.94 -35.57 -11.63
N GLU A 166 20.10 -36.46 -12.16
CA GLU A 166 20.39 -37.35 -13.27
C GLU A 166 20.73 -36.63 -14.59
N LEU A 167 20.18 -35.43 -14.80
CA LEU A 167 20.33 -34.64 -16.02
C LEU A 167 21.44 -33.57 -15.91
N GLN A 168 21.94 -33.30 -14.70
CA GLN A 168 23.00 -32.31 -14.45
C GLN A 168 24.33 -32.60 -15.18
N PRO A 169 24.82 -33.86 -15.27
CA PRO A 169 26.05 -34.17 -16.01
C PRO A 169 25.96 -33.83 -17.49
N PHE A 170 24.77 -33.95 -18.08
CA PHE A 170 24.52 -33.70 -19.50
C PHE A 170 24.56 -32.22 -19.88
N LEU A 171 24.51 -31.34 -18.87
CA LEU A 171 24.51 -29.89 -19.02
C LEU A 171 25.84 -29.25 -18.61
N GLY A 172 26.83 -30.07 -18.24
CA GLY A 172 28.12 -29.61 -17.71
C GLY A 172 28.02 -28.99 -16.30
N ILE A 173 26.97 -29.34 -15.54
CA ILE A 173 26.79 -28.88 -14.16
C ILE A 173 27.50 -29.86 -13.24
N VAL A 174 28.67 -29.47 -12.73
CA VAL A 174 29.44 -30.27 -11.77
C VAL A 174 28.74 -30.23 -10.41
N HIS A 175 28.50 -31.41 -9.85
CA HIS A 175 27.93 -31.62 -8.52
C HIS A 175 29.01 -31.31 -7.47
N ASP A 176 28.77 -30.32 -6.60
CA ASP A 176 29.61 -30.07 -5.42
C ASP A 176 28.87 -30.68 -4.22
N PRO A 177 29.34 -31.80 -3.64
CA PRO A 177 28.55 -32.62 -2.72
C PRO A 177 28.40 -32.03 -1.30
N THR A 178 28.70 -30.74 -1.08
CA THR A 178 28.89 -30.16 0.26
C THR A 178 27.74 -29.32 0.81
N ASN A 179 26.66 -29.06 0.07
CA ASN A 179 25.57 -28.18 0.53
C ASN A 179 24.24 -28.87 0.88
N ALA A 180 24.20 -30.20 0.93
CA ALA A 180 23.08 -30.90 1.55
C ALA A 180 23.27 -30.93 3.08
N VAL A 181 22.27 -30.45 3.81
CA VAL A 181 22.09 -30.57 5.28
C VAL A 181 22.72 -29.45 6.13
N THR A 182 22.00 -28.34 6.30
CA THR A 182 21.47 -27.92 7.63
C THR A 182 20.58 -26.68 7.52
N ARG A 183 19.26 -26.88 7.50
CA ARG A 183 18.33 -25.91 8.11
C ARG A 183 17.55 -26.64 9.19
N VAL A 184 18.15 -26.64 10.39
CA VAL A 184 17.46 -26.98 11.63
C VAL A 184 16.42 -25.88 11.86
N SER A 185 15.18 -26.32 11.95
CA SER A 185 14.02 -25.61 12.48
C SER A 185 14.37 -24.88 13.77
N LYS A 186 14.26 -23.55 13.77
CA LYS A 186 14.16 -22.77 15.01
C LYS A 186 12.71 -22.84 15.50
N PRO A 187 12.45 -23.27 16.74
CA PRO A 187 11.15 -23.07 17.38
C PRO A 187 11.05 -21.62 17.87
N GLU A 188 9.91 -20.98 17.60
CA GLU A 188 9.56 -19.66 18.15
C GLU A 188 9.21 -19.79 19.65
N PRO A 189 9.68 -18.87 20.50
CA PRO A 189 9.10 -18.59 21.82
C PRO A 189 7.92 -17.61 21.75
#